data_AF-A0A2V8IFA5-F1
#
_entry.id   AF-A0A2V8IFA5-F1
#
_cell.length_a   1.000
_cell.length_b   1.000
_cell.length_c   1.000
_cell.angle_alpha   90.00
_cell.angle_beta   90.00
_cell.angle_gamma   90.00
#
_symmetry.space_group_name_H-M   'P 1'
#
loop_
_entity.id
_entity.type
_entity.pdbx_description
1 polymer ?
#
loop_
_entity_poly.entity_id
_entity_poly.type
_entity_poly.pdbx_seq_one_letter_code
_entity_poly.pdbx_strand_id
1 'polypeptide(L)' 'EESGRYQTLGGLVMLQVGRVPVTGDVFEAEGHRFEVVDMDGKRVDKVLVSRLPTAQTTEER' A
#
# COMPACT_ATOMS: atom_id res chain seq x y z
N GLU A 1 -9.73 13.27 14.12
CA GLU A 1 -8.77 12.19 14.46
C GLU A 1 -8.88 11.12 13.38
N GLU A 2 -7.88 11.00 12.51
CA GLU A 2 -7.87 10.00 11.43
C GLU A 2 -7.41 8.61 11.92
N SER A 3 -6.74 8.59 13.07
CA SER A 3 -6.11 7.44 13.72
C SER A 3 -7.05 6.30 14.16
N GLY A 4 -8.37 6.46 14.00
CA GLY A 4 -9.38 5.48 14.41
C GLY A 4 -10.03 4.71 13.26
N ARG A 5 -9.74 5.03 11.99
CA ARG A 5 -10.48 4.47 10.85
C ARG A 5 -10.10 3.03 10.51
N TYR A 6 -8.87 2.63 10.85
CA TYR A 6 -8.35 1.28 10.67
C TYR A 6 -7.31 0.99 11.77
N GLN A 7 -7.14 -0.29 12.09
CA GLN A 7 -6.18 -0.75 13.12
C GLN A 7 -5.16 -1.75 12.56
N THR A 8 -5.32 -2.15 11.29
CA THR A 8 -4.47 -3.13 10.61
C THR A 8 -4.04 -2.60 9.25
N LEU A 9 -2.93 -3.13 8.72
CA LEU A 9 -2.48 -2.81 7.37
C LEU A 9 -3.54 -3.21 6.32
N GLY A 10 -4.21 -4.35 6.50
CA GLY A 10 -5.32 -4.74 5.62
C GLY A 10 -6.48 -3.74 5.64
N GLY A 11 -6.78 -3.15 6.80
CA GLY A 11 -7.75 -2.07 6.91
C GLY A 11 -7.32 -0.79 6.17
N LEU A 12 -6.04 -0.44 6.25
CA LEU A 12 -5.47 0.66 5.46
C LEU A 12 -5.58 0.38 3.95
N VAL A 13 -5.23 -0.81 3.49
CA VAL A 13 -5.34 -1.21 2.07
C VAL A 13 -6.78 -1.06 1.59
N MET A 14 -7.76 -1.60 2.34
CA MET A 14 -9.17 -1.47 2.00
C MET A 14 -9.63 -0.02 1.93
N LEU A 15 -9.17 0.81 2.86
CA LEU A 15 -9.48 2.23 2.88
C LEU A 15 -8.92 2.95 1.65
N GLN A 16 -7.67 2.68 1.27
CA GLN A 16 -7.01 3.31 0.13
C GLN A 16 -7.59 2.86 -1.21
N VAL A 17 -7.91 1.56 -1.33
CA VAL A 17 -8.45 0.97 -2.57
C VAL A 17 -9.96 1.27 -2.73
N GLY A 18 -10.70 1.47 -1.64
CA GLY A 18 -12.13 1.84 -1.68
C GLY A 18 -13.10 0.71 -2.05
N ARG A 19 -12.60 -0.53 -2.18
CA ARG A 19 -13.36 -1.76 -2.43
C ARG A 19 -12.66 -2.95 -1.77
N VAL A 20 -13.24 -4.15 -1.86
CA VAL A 20 -12.51 -5.38 -1.50
C VAL A 20 -11.27 -5.47 -2.41
N PRO A 21 -10.05 -5.52 -1.86
CA PRO A 21 -8.83 -5.61 -2.63
C PRO A 21 -8.73 -6.97 -3.33
N VAL A 22 -7.92 -7.01 -4.38
CA VAL A 22 -7.51 -8.25 -5.05
C VAL A 22 -5.98 -8.31 -5.10
N THR A 23 -5.43 -9.51 -5.21
CA THR A 23 -3.98 -9.68 -5.44
C THR A 23 -3.54 -8.90 -6.67
N GLY A 24 -2.45 -8.17 -6.56
CA GLY A 24 -1.91 -7.26 -7.58
C GLY A 24 -2.43 -5.82 -7.46
N ASP A 25 -3.36 -5.51 -6.56
CA ASP A 25 -3.71 -4.12 -6.24
C ASP A 25 -2.52 -3.39 -5.64
N VAL A 26 -2.34 -2.14 -6.07
CA VAL A 26 -1.21 -1.29 -5.70
C VAL A 26 -1.69 0.10 -5.33
N PHE A 27 -1.08 0.68 -4.29
CA PHE A 27 -1.17 2.12 -4.04
C PHE A 27 0.15 2.65 -3.48
N GLU A 28 0.31 3.97 -3.53
CA GLU A 28 1.48 4.66 -3.03
C GLU A 28 1.11 5.58 -1.87
N ALA A 29 1.90 5.55 -0.81
CA ALA A 29 1.72 6.40 0.37
C ALA A 29 3.04 6.55 1.11
N GLU A 30 3.28 7.72 1.71
CA GLU A 30 4.44 7.97 2.59
C GLU A 30 5.80 7.58 1.95
N GLY A 31 5.96 7.80 0.64
CA GLY A 31 7.18 7.45 -0.09
C GLY A 31 7.38 5.95 -0.35
N HIS A 32 6.34 5.14 -0.17
CA HIS A 32 6.36 3.70 -0.39
C HIS A 32 5.25 3.26 -1.35
N ARG A 33 5.53 2.18 -2.09
CA ARG A 33 4.55 1.43 -2.89
C ARG A 33 4.14 0.18 -2.11
N PHE A 34 2.84 0.03 -1.91
CA PHE A 34 2.19 -1.10 -1.26
C PHE A 34 1.52 -1.95 -2.33
N GLU A 35 1.78 -3.25 -2.33
CA GLU A 35 1.18 -4.21 -3.26
C GLU A 35 0.57 -5.37 -2.49
N VAL A 36 -0.69 -5.68 -2.77
CA VAL A 36 -1.36 -6.87 -2.23
C VAL A 36 -0.82 -8.10 -2.95
N VAL A 37 -0.11 -8.96 -2.23
CA VAL A 37 0.47 -10.17 -2.83
C VAL A 37 -0.28 -11.45 -2.45
N ASP A 38 -1.11 -11.38 -1.41
CA ASP A 38 -1.92 -12.53 -0.97
C ASP A 38 -3.21 -12.08 -0.27
N MET A 39 -4.30 -12.77 -0.61
CA MET A 39 -5.64 -12.56 -0.05
C MET A 39 -6.13 -13.86 0.58
N ASP A 40 -6.57 -13.80 1.83
CA ASP A 40 -7.29 -14.88 2.50
C ASP A 40 -8.79 -14.57 2.51
N GLY A 41 -9.49 -15.10 1.51
CA GLY A 41 -10.89 -14.79 1.26
C GLY A 41 -11.11 -13.30 1.01
N LYS A 42 -11.72 -12.60 1.98
CA LYS A 42 -11.97 -11.14 1.90
C LYS A 42 -10.94 -10.31 2.68
N ARG A 43 -9.92 -10.94 3.26
CA ARG A 43 -8.92 -10.27 4.09
C ARG A 43 -7.60 -10.23 3.36
N VAL A 44 -6.90 -9.10 3.47
CA VAL A 44 -5.52 -8.99 3.02
C VAL A 44 -4.65 -9.76 4.00
N ASP A 45 -3.91 -10.75 3.52
CA ASP A 45 -2.98 -11.56 4.34
C ASP A 45 -1.56 -11.01 4.24
N LYS A 46 -1.09 -10.74 3.01
CA LYS A 46 0.26 -10.22 2.76
C LYS A 46 0.27 -9.01 1.85
N VAL A 47 1.10 -8.06 2.23
CA VAL A 47 1.39 -6.84 1.47
C VAL A 47 2.90 -6.73 1.31
N LEU A 48 3.36 -6.57 0.07
CA LEU A 48 4.72 -6.20 -0.22
C LEU A 48 4.84 -4.67 -0.15
N VAL A 49 5.78 -4.18 0.66
CA VAL A 49 6.08 -2.76 0.76
C VAL A 49 7.46 -2.50 0.20
N SER A 50 7.56 -1.57 -0.72
CA SER A 50 8.81 -1.16 -1.35
C SER A 50 8.95 0.36 -1.27
N ARG A 51 10.18 0.86 -1.13
CA ARG A 51 10.42 2.30 -1.23
C ARG A 51 10.20 2.74 -2.67
N LEU A 52 9.53 3.87 -2.85
CA LEU A 52 9.50 4.49 -4.17
C LEU A 52 10.94 4.85 -4.58
N PRO A 53 11.26 4.79 -5.88
CA PRO A 53 12.54 5.31 -6.36
C PRO A 53 12.67 6.75 -5.87
N THR A 54 13.68 7.03 -5.05
CA THR A 54 14.08 8.41 -4.82
C THR A 54 14.54 8.91 -6.18
N ALA A 55 13.84 9.89 -6.73
CA ALA A 55 14.30 10.58 -7.93
C ALA A 55 15.75 11.01 -7.66
N GLN A 56 16.69 10.25 -8.20
CA GLN A 56 18.08 10.63 -8.21
C GLN A 56 18.07 11.84 -9.14
N THR A 57 18.05 13.04 -8.56
CA THR A 57 18.35 14.24 -9.34
C THR A 57 19.73 14.01 -9.89
N THR A 58 19.81 13.62 -11.16
CA THR A 58 21.05 13.63 -11.92
C THR A 58 21.44 15.09 -12.04
N GLU A 59 22.18 15.60 -11.06
CA GLU A 59 22.99 16.81 -11.21
C GLU A 59 24.17 16.43 -12.11
N GLU A 60 23.93 16.47 -13.42
CA GLU A 60 25.00 16.59 -14.41
C GLU A 60 25.61 17.99 -14.28
N ARG A 61 26.87 18.01 -13.90
CA ARG A 61 27.73 19.19 -13.76
C ARG A 61 28.39 19.53 -15.10
#